data_AF-A6HY17-F1
#
_entry.id   AF-A6HY17-F1
#
_cell.length_a   1.000
_cell.length_b   1.000
_cell.length_c   1.000
_cell.angle_alpha   90.00
_cell.angle_beta   90.00
_cell.angle_gamma   90.00
#
_symmetry.space_group_name_H-M   'P 1'
#
loop_
_entity.id
_entity.type
_entity.pdbx_description
1 polymer ?
#
loop_
_entity_poly.entity_id
_entity_poly.type
_entity_poly.pdbx_seq_one_letter_code
_entity_poly.pdbx_strand_id
1 'polypeptide(L)'
;MEAVNLLSSNRYTEKQIGYLFISVLVNSNSELIRLINNAIKNDLASRNPTFMGLALHCIANVGSREMAEAFAGEIPKILVAGDTMDSVKQSAALCLLRLYRTSPDLVPMGDWTSRVVHLLNDQHLVSV
;
A
#
# COMPACT_ATOMS: atom_id res chain seq x y z
N MET A 1 -17.11 10.71 -6.15
CA MET A 1 -17.14 11.17 -4.75
C MET A 1 -17.58 10.07 -3.78
N GLU A 2 -18.61 9.26 -4.09
CA GLU A 2 -19.03 8.15 -3.19
C GLU A 2 -17.91 7.17 -2.79
N ALA A 3 -17.02 6.79 -3.71
CA ALA A 3 -15.90 5.89 -3.38
C ALA A 3 -14.94 6.46 -2.32
N VAL A 4 -14.76 7.78 -2.27
CA VAL A 4 -13.94 8.46 -1.26
C VAL A 4 -14.66 8.49 0.10
N ASN A 5 -15.99 8.63 0.09
CA ASN A 5 -16.79 8.50 1.30
C ASN A 5 -16.74 7.06 1.85
N LEU A 6 -16.75 6.05 0.97
CA LEU A 6 -16.58 4.65 1.34
C LEU A 6 -15.19 4.36 1.95
N LEU A 7 -14.12 4.98 1.42
CA LEU A 7 -12.78 4.90 2.01
C LEU A 7 -12.69 5.52 3.41
N SER A 8 -13.51 6.53 3.69
CA SER A 8 -13.54 7.21 4.99
C SER A 8 -14.41 6.47 6.03
N SER A 9 -15.10 5.41 5.62
CA SER A 9 -15.95 4.63 6.52
C SER A 9 -15.14 3.72 7.45
N ASN A 10 -15.61 3.53 8.67
CA ASN A 10 -15.04 2.55 9.61
C ASN A 10 -15.53 1.11 9.34
N ARG A 11 -16.43 0.90 8.37
CA ARG A 11 -16.93 -0.43 8.01
C ARG A 11 -16.00 -1.09 7.00
N TYR A 12 -15.48 -2.27 7.37
CA TYR A 12 -14.57 -3.05 6.52
C TYR A 12 -15.11 -3.27 5.09
N THR A 13 -16.37 -3.68 4.96
CA THR A 13 -17.00 -3.94 3.66
C THR A 13 -17.06 -2.69 2.78
N GLU A 14 -17.32 -1.52 3.37
CA GLU A 14 -17.36 -0.24 2.65
C GLU A 14 -15.97 0.19 2.21
N LYS A 15 -14.96 0.10 3.10
CA LYS A 15 -13.56 0.34 2.74
C LYS A 15 -13.07 -0.61 1.64
N GLN A 16 -13.39 -1.90 1.73
CA GLN A 16 -12.96 -2.90 0.74
C GLN A 16 -13.55 -2.59 -0.65
N ILE A 17 -14.85 -2.28 -0.73
CA ILE A 17 -15.50 -1.89 -1.98
C ILE A 17 -14.91 -0.58 -2.51
N GLY A 18 -14.65 0.40 -1.63
CA GLY A 18 -14.01 1.66 -1.99
C GLY A 18 -12.62 1.47 -2.61
N TYR A 19 -11.76 0.69 -1.95
CA TYR A 19 -10.41 0.37 -2.45
C TYR A 19 -10.44 -0.39 -3.77
N LEU A 20 -11.36 -1.36 -3.95
CA LEU A 20 -11.54 -2.10 -5.20
C LEU A 20 -12.01 -1.20 -6.35
N PHE A 21 -12.99 -0.33 -6.08
CA PHE A 21 -13.51 0.59 -7.07
C PHE A 21 -12.41 1.56 -7.54
N ILE A 22 -11.57 2.00 -6.61
CA ILE A 22 -10.45 2.90 -6.88
C ILE A 22 -9.34 2.22 -7.67
N SER A 23 -8.97 0.98 -7.33
CA SER A 23 -7.95 0.25 -8.10
C SER A 23 -8.34 0.01 -9.56
N VAL A 24 -9.65 0.00 -9.87
CA VAL A 24 -10.17 -0.11 -11.25
C VAL A 24 -10.31 1.26 -11.94
N LEU A 25 -10.68 2.31 -11.20
CA LEU A 25 -11.01 3.63 -11.78
C LEU A 25 -9.88 4.66 -11.76
N VAL A 26 -8.70 4.33 -11.24
CA VAL A 26 -7.51 5.18 -11.35
C VAL A 26 -7.05 5.21 -12.81
N ASN A 27 -7.74 6.02 -13.60
CA ASN A 27 -7.31 6.50 -14.90
C ASN A 27 -6.87 7.95 -14.71
N SER A 28 -5.59 8.14 -14.39
CA SER A 28 -4.83 9.41 -14.40
C SER A 28 -5.52 10.69 -13.87
N ASN A 29 -6.49 10.59 -12.96
CA ASN A 29 -7.14 11.75 -12.37
C ASN A 29 -6.40 12.14 -11.09
N SER A 30 -5.58 13.20 -11.19
CA SER A 30 -4.68 13.66 -10.13
C SER A 30 -5.38 14.03 -8.82
N GLU A 31 -6.63 14.52 -8.88
CA GLU A 31 -7.39 14.88 -7.69
C GLU A 31 -7.84 13.64 -6.89
N LEU A 32 -8.28 12.59 -7.60
CA LEU A 32 -8.60 11.31 -6.99
C LEU A 32 -7.37 10.69 -6.32
N ILE A 33 -6.21 10.69 -6.99
CA ILE A 33 -4.95 10.16 -6.44
C ILE A 33 -4.59 10.84 -5.11
N ARG A 34 -4.76 12.17 -5.00
CA ARG A 34 -4.50 12.89 -3.75
C ARG A 34 -5.41 12.44 -2.61
N LEU A 35 -6.71 12.27 -2.88
CA LEU A 35 -7.67 11.81 -1.88
C LEU A 35 -7.37 10.37 -1.43
N ILE A 36 -7.01 9.51 -2.38
CA ILE A 36 -6.60 8.13 -2.12
C ILE A 36 -5.36 8.11 -1.23
N ASN A 37 -4.34 8.92 -1.55
CA ASN A 37 -3.13 9.01 -0.74
C ASN A 37 -3.42 9.44 0.70
N ASN A 38 -4.36 10.37 0.90
CA ASN A 38 -4.77 10.78 2.25
C ASN A 38 -5.47 9.64 3.01
N ALA A 39 -6.36 8.90 2.36
CA ALA A 39 -7.04 7.76 2.98
C ALA A 39 -6.06 6.62 3.33
N ILE A 40 -5.13 6.31 2.43
CA ILE A 40 -4.05 5.34 2.66
C ILE A 40 -3.20 5.75 3.86
N LYS A 41 -2.78 7.02 3.96
CA LYS A 41 -2.02 7.50 5.12
C LYS A 41 -2.76 7.28 6.44
N ASN A 42 -4.06 7.58 6.47
CA ASN A 42 -4.88 7.34 7.67
C ASN A 42 -4.95 5.85 8.02
N ASP A 43 -5.08 4.98 7.03
CA ASP A 43 -5.18 3.53 7.23
C ASP A 43 -3.84 2.92 7.67
N LEU A 44 -2.72 3.38 7.12
CA LEU A 44 -1.38 3.00 7.59
C LEU A 44 -1.12 3.47 9.02
N ALA A 45 -1.61 4.66 9.40
CA ALA A 45 -1.49 5.18 10.76
C ALA A 45 -2.39 4.47 11.78
N SER A 46 -3.51 3.88 11.34
CA SER A 46 -4.46 3.18 12.22
C SER A 46 -3.89 1.94 12.92
N ARG A 47 -2.76 1.41 12.42
CA ARG A 47 -2.14 0.15 12.86
C ARG A 47 -3.08 -1.06 12.86
N ASN A 48 -4.23 -0.98 12.19
CA ASN A 48 -5.13 -2.09 12.00
C ASN A 48 -4.60 -2.95 10.84
N PRO A 49 -4.16 -4.20 11.06
CA PRO A 49 -3.52 -5.02 10.03
C PRO A 49 -4.39 -5.18 8.77
N THR A 50 -5.71 -5.25 8.95
CA THR A 50 -6.67 -5.37 7.85
C THR A 50 -6.71 -4.11 6.98
N PHE A 51 -6.79 -2.93 7.59
CA PHE A 51 -6.83 -1.67 6.85
C PHE A 51 -5.47 -1.32 6.23
N MET A 52 -4.38 -1.60 6.95
CA MET A 52 -3.03 -1.50 6.41
C MET A 52 -2.87 -2.39 5.18
N GLY A 53 -3.32 -3.65 5.23
CA GLY A 53 -3.27 -4.57 4.10
C GLY A 53 -4.02 -4.05 2.87
N LEU A 54 -5.24 -3.54 3.05
CA LEU A 54 -6.03 -2.94 1.96
C LEU A 54 -5.31 -1.73 1.33
N ALA A 55 -4.76 -0.85 2.16
CA ALA A 55 -4.02 0.32 1.72
C ALA A 55 -2.75 -0.06 0.94
N LEU A 56 -1.99 -1.04 1.43
CA LEU A 56 -0.78 -1.56 0.78
C LEU A 56 -1.10 -2.24 -0.57
N HIS A 57 -2.17 -3.03 -0.64
CA HIS A 57 -2.63 -3.64 -1.89
C HIS A 57 -3.05 -2.59 -2.92
N CYS A 58 -3.71 -1.52 -2.48
CA CYS A 58 -4.06 -0.40 -3.37
C CYS A 58 -2.81 0.24 -3.98
N ILE A 59 -1.80 0.55 -3.18
CA ILE A 59 -0.53 1.10 -3.68
C ILE A 59 0.17 0.11 -4.62
N ALA A 60 0.23 -1.18 -4.25
CA ALA A 60 0.86 -2.21 -5.06
C ALA A 60 0.15 -2.41 -6.42
N ASN A 61 -1.16 -2.16 -6.50
CA ASN A 61 -1.91 -2.23 -7.74
C ASN A 61 -1.75 -0.96 -8.59
N VAL A 62 -1.97 0.21 -7.99
CA VAL A 62 -1.93 1.50 -8.70
C VAL A 62 -0.49 1.90 -9.05
N GLY A 63 0.40 1.94 -8.06
CA GLY A 63 1.83 2.22 -8.23
C GLY A 63 2.12 3.46 -9.07
N SER A 64 1.60 4.64 -8.68
CA SER A 64 1.90 5.90 -9.37
C SER A 64 3.16 6.58 -8.81
N ARG A 65 3.73 7.53 -9.55
CA ARG A 65 4.90 8.32 -9.09
C ARG A 65 4.55 9.13 -7.84
N GLU A 66 3.36 9.72 -7.78
CA GLU A 66 2.88 10.49 -6.62
C GLU A 66 2.75 9.60 -5.38
N MET A 67 2.37 8.33 -5.55
CA MET A 67 2.38 7.34 -4.45
C MET A 67 3.81 7.00 -4.02
N ALA A 68 4.76 6.87 -4.95
CA ALA A 68 6.16 6.68 -4.59
C ALA A 68 6.69 7.84 -3.76
N GLU A 69 6.43 9.09 -4.16
CA GLU A 69 6.83 10.29 -3.41
C GLU A 69 6.18 10.34 -2.01
N ALA A 70 4.91 9.94 -1.91
CA ALA A 70 4.18 9.98 -0.65
C ALA A 70 4.58 8.87 0.33
N PHE A 71 4.91 7.68 -0.17
CA PHE A 71 5.01 6.47 0.65
C PHE A 71 6.40 5.81 0.66
N ALA A 72 7.35 6.18 -0.21
CA ALA A 72 8.69 5.58 -0.26
C ALA A 72 9.42 5.61 1.10
N GLY A 73 9.16 6.62 1.93
CA GLY A 73 9.71 6.72 3.29
C GLY A 73 8.86 6.06 4.39
N GLU A 74 7.59 5.73 4.13
CA GLU A 74 6.70 5.11 5.12
C GLU A 74 6.68 3.59 5.04
N ILE A 75 6.63 3.03 3.83
CA ILE A 75 6.60 1.57 3.62
C ILE A 75 7.76 0.85 4.32
N PRO A 76 9.01 1.34 4.26
CA PRO A 76 10.10 0.66 4.95
C PRO A 76 10.01 0.70 6.48
N LYS A 77 9.34 1.70 7.06
CA LYS A 77 9.08 1.74 8.50
C LYS A 77 8.15 0.61 8.92
N ILE A 78 7.17 0.26 8.09
CA ILE A 78 6.25 -0.87 8.32
C ILE A 78 7.02 -2.20 8.24
N LEU A 79 8.01 -2.32 7.35
CA LEU A 79 8.83 -3.53 7.23
C LEU A 79 9.69 -3.82 8.46
N VAL A 80 10.15 -2.78 9.18
CA VAL A 80 10.97 -2.93 10.39
C VAL A 80 10.17 -2.88 11.68
N ALA A 81 8.89 -2.54 11.61
CA ALA A 81 8.03 -2.45 12.77
C ALA A 81 7.82 -3.84 13.40
N GLY A 82 8.28 -4.00 14.64
CA GLY A 82 8.23 -5.27 15.37
C GLY A 82 6.81 -5.73 15.72
N ASP A 83 5.86 -4.78 15.83
CA ASP A 83 4.45 -5.01 16.16
C ASP A 83 3.58 -5.32 14.92
N THR A 84 4.14 -5.25 13.71
CA THR A 84 3.39 -5.48 12.48
C THR A 84 3.34 -6.98 12.13
N MET A 85 2.15 -7.47 11.80
CA MET A 85 1.93 -8.86 11.36
C MET A 85 2.73 -9.18 10.09
N ASP A 86 3.21 -10.42 9.98
CA ASP A 86 4.05 -10.84 8.86
C ASP A 86 3.34 -10.74 7.51
N SER A 87 2.04 -10.99 7.44
CA SER A 87 1.23 -10.78 6.23
C SER A 87 1.25 -9.33 5.74
N VAL A 88 1.20 -8.36 6.67
CA VAL A 88 1.27 -6.92 6.34
C VAL A 88 2.69 -6.55 5.91
N LYS A 89 3.72 -7.12 6.53
CA LYS A 89 5.12 -6.94 6.09
C LYS A 89 5.34 -7.49 4.68
N GLN A 90 4.71 -8.61 4.33
CA GLN A 90 4.75 -9.16 2.97
C GLN A 90 4.07 -8.23 1.96
N SER A 91 2.87 -7.72 2.26
CA SER A 91 2.20 -6.73 1.42
C SER A 91 3.02 -5.44 1.29
N ALA A 92 3.70 -5.01 2.35
CA ALA A 92 4.60 -3.86 2.33
C ALA A 92 5.83 -4.11 1.44
N ALA A 93 6.39 -5.33 1.46
CA ALA A 93 7.50 -5.71 0.61
C ALA A 93 7.10 -5.71 -0.88
N LEU A 94 5.92 -6.25 -1.22
CA LEU A 94 5.36 -6.17 -2.58
C LEU A 94 5.13 -4.72 -3.03
N CYS A 95 4.57 -3.90 -2.14
CA CYS A 95 4.34 -2.48 -2.38
C CYS A 95 5.66 -1.76 -2.67
N LEU A 96 6.69 -1.95 -1.84
CA LEU A 96 8.01 -1.35 -2.02
C LEU A 96 8.64 -1.75 -3.36
N LEU A 97 8.53 -3.03 -3.74
CA LEU A 97 9.00 -3.53 -5.02
C LEU A 97 8.27 -2.89 -6.21
N ARG A 98 6.95 -2.72 -6.11
CA ARG A 98 6.14 -2.03 -7.14
C ARG A 98 6.56 -0.56 -7.29
N LEU A 99 6.70 0.15 -6.17
CA LEU A 99 7.10 1.55 -6.17
C LEU A 99 8.50 1.73 -6.76
N TYR A 100 9.45 0.86 -6.42
CA TYR A 100 10.78 0.86 -7.02
C TYR A 100 10.75 0.64 -8.54
N ARG A 101 9.95 -0.32 -9.02
CA ARG A 101 9.78 -0.56 -10.46
C ARG A 101 9.18 0.63 -11.20
N THR A 102 8.39 1.44 -10.50
CA THR A 102 7.72 2.63 -11.07
C THR A 102 8.64 3.85 -11.05
N SER A 103 9.33 4.07 -9.93
CA SER A 103 10.16 5.26 -9.70
C SER A 103 11.40 4.85 -8.89
N PRO A 104 12.41 4.28 -9.57
CA PRO A 104 13.64 3.80 -8.92
C PRO A 104 14.48 4.93 -8.33
N ASP A 105 14.28 6.17 -8.79
CA ASP A 105 14.89 7.40 -8.29
C ASP A 105 14.41 7.78 -6.87
N LEU A 106 13.18 7.38 -6.52
CA LEU A 106 12.55 7.75 -5.24
C LEU A 106 12.66 6.67 -4.16
N VAL A 107 12.86 5.41 -4.57
CA VAL A 107 12.89 4.26 -3.66
C VAL A 107 14.30 3.68 -3.61
N PRO A 108 15.11 3.98 -2.57
CA PRO A 108 16.44 3.42 -2.42
C PRO A 108 16.34 1.94 -2.00
N MET A 109 16.22 1.02 -2.97
CA MET A 109 16.08 -0.42 -2.71
C MET A 109 17.33 -1.09 -2.16
N GLY A 110 18.50 -0.46 -2.23
CA GLY A 110 19.77 -1.06 -1.82
C GLY A 110 19.71 -1.69 -0.42
N ASP A 111 19.16 -0.96 0.54
CA ASP A 111 19.07 -1.40 1.94
C ASP A 111 17.93 -2.41 2.19
N TRP A 112 16.93 -2.44 1.31
CA TRP A 112 15.70 -3.23 1.49
C TRP A 112 15.67 -4.52 0.68
N THR A 113 16.53 -4.66 -0.33
CA THR A 113 16.51 -5.77 -1.29
C THR A 113 16.59 -7.13 -0.58
N SER A 114 17.54 -7.32 0.34
CA SER A 114 17.69 -8.59 1.05
C SER A 114 16.44 -8.93 1.88
N ARG A 115 15.82 -7.93 2.52
CA ARG A 115 14.65 -8.12 3.37
C ARG A 115 13.39 -8.37 2.55
N VAL A 116 13.20 -7.65 1.44
CA VAL A 116 12.11 -7.89 0.50
C VAL A 116 12.19 -9.29 -0.08
N VAL A 117 13.36 -9.72 -0.56
CA VAL A 117 13.55 -11.08 -1.10
C VAL A 117 13.27 -12.15 -0.06
N HIS A 118 13.74 -11.96 1.19
CA HIS A 118 13.47 -12.90 2.27
C HIS A 118 11.97 -13.02 2.58
N LEU A 119 11.26 -11.89 2.73
CA LEU A 119 9.83 -11.86 3.02
C LEU A 119 8.97 -12.42 1.88
N LEU A 120 9.38 -12.21 0.62
CA LEU A 120 8.68 -12.73 -0.56
C LEU A 120 8.96 -14.21 -0.83
N ASN A 121 10.11 -14.73 -0.40
CA ASN A 121 10.41 -16.16 -0.47
C ASN A 121 9.67 -16.95 0.62
N ASP A 122 9.15 -16.28 1.65
CA ASP A 122 8.41 -16.92 2.72
C ASP A 122 7.03 -17.39 2.22
N GLN A 123 6.73 -18.67 2.46
CA GLN A 123 5.90 -19.51 1.58
C GLN A 123 4.37 -19.33 1.77
N HIS A 124 3.86 -18.09 1.84
CA HIS A 124 2.43 -17.79 2.00
C HIS A 124 1.76 -17.14 0.76
N LEU A 125 2.42 -17.18 -0.41
CA LEU A 125 2.01 -16.46 -1.61
C LEU A 125 0.91 -17.12 -2.48
N VAL A 126 0.30 -18.23 -2.07
CA VAL A 126 -0.62 -19.01 -2.95
C VAL A 126 -2.10 -18.99 -2.52
N SER A 127 -2.52 -18.11 -1.62
CA SER A 127 -3.94 -17.98 -1.27
C SER A 127 -4.45 -16.56 -1.45
N VAL A 128 -4.50 -16.09 -2.70
CA VAL A 128 -5.42 -15.01 -3.11
C VAL A 128 -6.11 -15.44 -4.39
#